data_AF-A0A9D9UK33-F1
#
_entry.id   AF-A0A9D9UK33-F1
#
_cell.length_a   1.000
_cell.length_b   1.000
_cell.length_c   1.000
_cell.angle_alpha   90.00
_cell.angle_beta   90.00
_cell.angle_gamma   90.00
#
_symmetry.space_group_name_H-M   'P 1'
#
loop_
_entity.id
_entity.type
_entity.pdbx_description
1 polymer ?
#
loop_
_entity_poly.entity_id
_entity_poly.type
_entity_poly.pdbx_seq_one_letter_code
_entity_poly.pdbx_strand_id
1 'polypeptide(L)'
;MREADEVAQLCYDVPEIMHIPLSDFENRYQEIPKDRKVVMVCRSGGRSLRAAGFLVNHGYDQVVNMQFGIIRWVQKGFPTIGDTSSVLPKDGDCCSKPGCC
;
A
#
# COMPACT_ATOMS: atom_id res chain seq x y z
N MET A 1 5.43 3.75 2.04
CA MET A 1 4.87 3.80 3.41
C MET A 1 4.81 2.44 4.09
N ARG A 2 5.73 1.56 3.74
CA ARG A 2 5.97 0.32 4.45
C ARG A 2 7.37 0.45 5.06
N GLU A 3 7.73 -0.36 6.03
CA GLU A 3 9.12 -0.38 6.49
C GLU A 3 9.99 -1.12 5.45
N ALA A 4 11.31 -0.94 5.48
CA ALA A 4 12.21 -1.54 4.49
C ALA A 4 12.05 -3.06 4.40
N ASP A 5 11.91 -3.72 5.56
CA ASP A 5 11.70 -5.17 5.65
C ASP A 5 10.38 -5.64 5.01
N GLU A 6 9.32 -4.82 5.07
CA GLU A 6 8.04 -5.12 4.44
C GLU A 6 8.09 -4.99 2.90
N VAL A 7 8.88 -4.05 2.39
CA VAL A 7 9.07 -3.85 0.94
C VAL A 7 9.95 -4.92 0.35
N ALA A 8 10.98 -5.34 1.07
CA ALA A 8 11.84 -6.45 0.65
C ALA A 8 11.06 -7.76 0.49
N GLN A 9 10.03 -7.97 1.32
CA GLN A 9 9.18 -9.16 1.24
C GLN A 9 8.18 -9.09 0.09
N LEU A 10 7.58 -7.93 -0.15
CA LEU A 10 6.59 -7.77 -1.22
C LEU A 10 6.52 -6.30 -1.67
N CYS A 11 6.82 -6.05 -2.93
CA CYS A 11 6.79 -4.74 -3.56
C CYS A 11 5.84 -4.74 -4.76
N TYR A 12 5.39 -3.55 -5.15
CA TYR A 12 4.65 -3.38 -6.40
C TYR A 12 5.64 -3.40 -7.56
N ASP A 13 5.33 -4.15 -8.62
CA ASP A 13 6.12 -4.14 -9.84
C ASP A 13 5.65 -2.98 -10.73
N VAL A 14 6.05 -1.76 -10.35
CA VAL A 14 5.72 -0.54 -11.10
C VAL A 14 6.99 0.29 -11.31
N PRO A 15 7.20 0.85 -12.52
CA PRO A 15 8.44 1.50 -12.90
C PRO A 15 8.70 2.83 -12.14
N GLU A 16 7.66 3.47 -11.62
CA GLU A 16 7.76 4.72 -10.85
C GLU A 16 7.28 4.55 -9.40
N ILE A 17 7.86 3.60 -8.67
CA ILE A 17 7.58 3.45 -7.23
C ILE A 17 8.55 4.29 -6.38
N MET A 18 7.98 5.18 -5.57
CA MET A 18 8.74 5.92 -4.56
C MET A 18 8.44 5.34 -3.18
N HIS A 19 9.48 4.81 -2.52
CA HIS A 19 9.33 4.25 -1.20
C HIS A 19 9.74 5.24 -0.10
N ILE A 20 8.74 5.87 0.53
CA ILE A 20 8.92 6.74 1.69
C ILE A 20 8.28 6.07 2.93
N PRO A 21 9.05 5.76 3.99
CA PRO A 21 8.53 5.31 5.28
C PRO A 21 7.62 6.37 5.90
N LEU A 22 6.67 5.97 6.75
CA LEU A 22 5.79 6.96 7.39
C LEU A 22 6.58 7.91 8.31
N SER A 23 7.60 7.40 8.99
CA SER A 23 8.47 8.17 9.89
C SER A 23 9.22 9.31 9.19
N ASP A 24 9.63 9.10 7.94
CA ASP A 24 10.35 10.10 7.14
C ASP A 24 9.43 10.92 6.23
N PHE A 25 8.15 10.59 6.17
CA PHE A 25 7.22 11.19 5.22
C PHE A 25 7.07 12.69 5.39
N GLU A 26 6.97 13.17 6.63
CA GLU A 26 6.84 14.60 6.94
C GLU A 26 8.11 15.39 6.57
N ASN A 27 9.26 14.74 6.45
CA ASN A 27 10.50 15.37 6.02
C ASN A 27 10.70 15.26 4.50
N ARG A 28 10.21 14.19 3.88
CA ARG A 28 10.45 13.83 2.47
C ARG A 28 9.28 14.08 1.53
N TYR A 29 8.14 14.57 2.02
CA TYR A 29 6.95 14.79 1.19
C TYR A 29 7.22 15.71 -0.01
N GLN A 30 8.19 16.63 0.11
CA GLN A 30 8.57 17.56 -0.95
C GLN A 30 9.22 16.88 -2.16
N GLU A 31 9.73 15.64 -2.02
CA GLU A 31 10.22 14.84 -3.15
C GLU A 31 9.08 14.38 -4.06
N ILE A 32 7.84 14.39 -3.56
CA ILE A 32 6.67 13.95 -4.31
C ILE A 32 6.30 15.04 -5.33
N PRO A 33 6.20 14.71 -6.62
CA PRO A 33 5.83 15.68 -7.65
C PRO A 33 4.38 16.13 -7.50
N LYS A 34 4.14 17.44 -7.47
CA LYS A 34 2.80 18.06 -7.41
C LYS A 34 2.08 18.09 -8.76
N ASP A 35 2.84 18.05 -9.85
CA ASP A 35 2.35 18.22 -11.22
C ASP A 35 1.68 16.95 -11.80
N ARG A 36 1.73 15.83 -11.08
CA ARG A 36 1.19 14.55 -11.53
C ARG A 36 0.33 13.90 -10.46
N LYS A 37 -0.49 12.95 -10.90
CA LYS A 37 -1.35 12.16 -10.02
C LYS A 37 -0.53 11.21 -9.15
N VAL A 38 -0.64 11.39 -7.84
CA VAL A 38 0.07 10.58 -6.84
C VAL A 38 -0.89 9.56 -6.25
N VAL A 39 -0.56 8.28 -6.39
CA VAL A 39 -1.33 7.19 -5.78
C VAL A 39 -0.62 6.74 -4.51
N MET A 40 -1.23 7.01 -3.36
CA MET A 40 -0.74 6.64 -2.05
C MET A 40 -1.20 5.22 -1.71
N VAL A 41 -0.23 4.36 -1.44
CA VAL A 41 -0.44 2.95 -1.11
C VAL A 41 0.31 2.57 0.17
N CYS A 42 -0.33 1.76 1.02
CA CYS A 42 0.35 1.08 2.15
C CYS A 42 -0.06 -0.40 2.20
N ARG A 43 0.14 -1.10 3.32
CA ARG A 43 -0.27 -2.51 3.45
C ARG A 43 -1.80 -2.69 3.48
N SER A 44 -2.52 -1.88 4.26
CA SER A 44 -3.96 -2.07 4.55
C SER A 44 -4.85 -0.85 4.22
N GLY A 45 -4.27 0.29 3.85
CA GLY A 45 -4.98 1.54 3.49
C GLY A 45 -5.08 2.59 4.60
N GLY A 46 -4.77 2.27 5.86
CA GLY A 46 -4.91 3.22 6.99
C GLY A 46 -3.79 4.27 7.07
N ARG A 47 -2.53 3.86 6.87
CA ARG A 47 -1.36 4.77 6.91
C ARG A 47 -1.34 5.73 5.71
N SER A 48 -1.67 5.21 4.54
CA SER A 48 -1.72 5.99 3.29
C SER A 48 -2.83 7.03 3.30
N LEU A 49 -3.93 6.82 4.03
CA LEU A 49 -4.99 7.81 4.17
C LEU A 49 -4.52 9.07 4.91
N ARG A 50 -3.81 8.92 6.04
CA ARG A 50 -3.26 10.07 6.79
C ARG A 50 -2.29 10.87 5.95
N ALA A 51 -1.42 10.16 5.24
CA ALA A 51 -0.44 10.74 4.35
C ALA A 51 -1.06 11.48 3.17
N ALA A 52 -2.12 10.91 2.59
CA ALA A 52 -2.86 11.56 1.52
C ALA A 52 -3.50 12.87 2.01
N GLY A 53 -4.12 12.86 3.19
CA GLY A 53 -4.65 14.07 3.81
C GLY A 53 -3.58 15.13 4.08
N PHE A 54 -2.40 14.71 4.54
CA PHE A 54 -1.25 15.59 4.75
C PHE A 54 -0.82 16.27 3.43
N LEU A 55 -0.68 15.51 2.34
CA LEU A 55 -0.31 16.07 1.03
C LEU A 55 -1.36 17.05 0.51
N VAL A 56 -2.64 16.70 0.62
CA VAL A 56 -3.73 17.61 0.21
C VAL A 56 -3.65 18.93 0.98
N ASN A 57 -3.36 18.89 2.28
CA ASN A 57 -3.17 20.10 3.10
C ASN A 57 -1.94 20.93 2.68
N HIS A 58 -0.93 20.29 2.07
CA HIS A 58 0.28 20.94 1.54
C HIS A 58 0.17 21.37 0.06
N GLY A 59 -1.05 21.36 -0.50
CA GLY A 59 -1.33 21.82 -1.86
C GLY A 59 -0.99 20.79 -2.94
N TYR A 60 -1.19 19.50 -2.64
CA TYR A 60 -1.22 18.46 -3.66
C TYR A 60 -2.67 18.21 -4.08
N ASP A 61 -3.07 18.69 -5.25
CA ASP A 61 -4.46 18.54 -5.73
C ASP A 61 -4.78 17.14 -6.25
N GLN A 62 -3.77 16.37 -6.67
CA GLN A 62 -3.94 15.09 -7.35
C GLN A 62 -3.51 13.88 -6.51
N VAL A 63 -3.99 13.78 -5.27
CA VAL A 63 -3.65 12.65 -4.37
C VAL A 63 -4.80 11.66 -4.29
N VAL A 64 -4.50 10.38 -4.56
CA VAL A 64 -5.48 9.29 -4.47
C VAL A 64 -4.99 8.25 -3.47
N ASN A 65 -5.82 7.92 -2.48
CA ASN A 65 -5.54 6.81 -1.57
C ASN A 65 -6.12 5.51 -2.13
N MET A 66 -5.28 4.48 -2.34
CA MET A 66 -5.77 3.15 -2.69
C MET A 66 -6.20 2.40 -1.43
N GLN A 67 -7.51 2.26 -1.26
CA GLN A 67 -8.10 1.48 -0.17
C GLN A 67 -7.69 0.00 -0.30
N PHE A 68 -7.33 -0.63 0.83
CA PHE A 68 -6.79 -1.99 0.94
C PHE A 68 -5.35 -2.22 0.45
N GLY A 69 -4.68 -1.20 -0.09
CA GLY A 69 -3.24 -1.25 -0.36
C GLY A 69 -2.79 -2.44 -1.22
N ILE A 70 -1.69 -3.07 -0.83
CA ILE A 70 -1.08 -4.15 -1.63
C ILE A 70 -1.93 -5.42 -1.65
N ILE A 71 -2.77 -5.62 -0.63
CA ILE A 71 -3.69 -6.76 -0.55
C ILE A 71 -4.63 -6.77 -1.75
N ARG A 72 -5.27 -5.62 -2.03
CA ARG A 72 -6.20 -5.52 -3.17
C ARG A 72 -5.47 -5.54 -4.51
N TRP A 73 -4.23 -5.06 -4.55
CA TRP A 73 -3.39 -5.15 -5.75
C TRP A 73 -3.10 -6.61 -6.11
N VAL A 74 -2.66 -7.40 -5.13
CA VAL A 74 -2.41 -8.83 -5.30
C VAL A 74 -3.71 -9.61 -5.57
N GLN A 75 -4.80 -9.31 -4.87
CA GLN A 75 -6.11 -9.93 -5.13
C GLN A 75 -6.61 -9.69 -6.55
N LYS A 76 -6.29 -8.54 -7.14
CA LYS A 76 -6.62 -8.25 -8.54
C LYS A 76 -5.67 -8.91 -9.55
N GLY A 77 -4.63 -9.61 -9.09
CA GLY A 77 -3.65 -10.26 -9.95
C GLY A 77 -2.70 -9.28 -10.66
N PHE A 78 -2.51 -8.08 -10.11
CA PHE A 78 -1.55 -7.13 -10.67
C PHE A 78 -0.09 -7.55 -10.38
N PRO A 79 0.87 -7.08 -11.19
CA PRO A 79 2.26 -7.51 -11.06
C PRO A 79 2.87 -7.03 -9.74
N THR A 80 3.55 -7.95 -9.04
CA THR A 80 4.22 -7.71 -7.76
C THR A 80 5.55 -8.44 -7.73
N ILE A 81 6.50 -7.89 -6.98
CA ILE A 81 7.82 -8.45 -6.78
C ILE A 81 7.91 -8.96 -5.34
N GLY A 82 8.05 -10.27 -5.14
CA GLY A 82 8.20 -10.88 -3.82
C GLY A 82 7.12 -11.90 -3.48
N ASP A 83 6.96 -12.18 -2.19
CA ASP A 83 6.12 -13.26 -1.69
C ASP A 83 4.69 -12.78 -1.34
N THR A 84 3.73 -13.19 -2.17
CA THR A 84 2.30 -12.82 -2.03
C THR A 84 1.58 -13.62 -0.96
N SER A 85 2.17 -14.69 -0.44
CA SER A 85 1.53 -15.58 0.56
C SER A 85 1.35 -14.89 1.93
N SER A 86 2.07 -13.80 2.15
CA SER A 86 1.99 -12.94 3.35
C SER A 86 0.77 -12.00 3.37
N VAL A 87 0.12 -11.77 2.22
CA VAL A 87 -0.97 -10.79 2.07
C VAL A 87 -2.27 -11.38 1.53
N LEU A 88 -2.21 -12.50 0.81
CA LEU A 88 -3.40 -13.24 0.46
C LEU A 88 -3.90 -14.01 1.69
N PRO A 89 -5.21 -14.01 1.99
CA PRO A 89 -5.74 -15.01 2.88
C PRO A 89 -5.40 -16.38 2.28
N LYS A 90 -4.80 -17.27 3.07
CA LYS A 90 -4.76 -18.68 2.70
C LYS A 90 -6.22 -19.12 2.56
N ASP A 91 -6.72 -19.24 1.33
CA ASP A 91 -7.93 -19.99 1.06
C ASP A 91 -7.75 -21.38 1.68
N GLY A 92 -8.42 -21.64 2.80
CA GLY A 92 -8.34 -22.98 3.40
C GLY A 92 -8.61 -23.17 4.88
N ASP A 93 -9.30 -22.30 5.63
CA ASP A 93 -9.86 -22.74 6.92
C ASP A 93 -11.12 -21.96 7.34
N CYS A 94 -12.20 -22.11 6.58
CA CYS A 94 -13.54 -21.80 7.10
C CYS A 94 -14.55 -22.96 6.91
N CYS A 95 -14.14 -24.07 6.27
CA CYS A 95 -15.03 -25.21 5.98
C CYS A 95 -14.56 -26.56 6.55
N SER A 96 -13.54 -26.60 7.42
CA SER A 96 -12.99 -27.87 7.92
C SER A 96 -13.44 -28.25 9.34
N LYS A 97 -14.43 -27.56 9.93
CA LYS A 97 -15.04 -28.02 11.19
C LYS A 97 -16.43 -28.63 10.92
N PRO A 98 -16.59 -29.96 11.04
CA PRO A 98 -17.92 -30.54 11.19
C PRO A 98 -18.40 -30.21 12.61
N GLY A 99 -19.12 -29.11 12.79
CA GLY A 99 -19.61 -28.74 14.11
C GLY A 99 -20.04 -27.30 14.37
N CYS A 100 -20.17 -26.43 13.37
CA CYS A 100 -20.93 -25.19 13.55
C CYS A 100 -22.42 -25.46 13.27
N CYS A 101 -23.09 -26.01 14.29
CA CYS A 101 -24.53 -25.87 14.51
C CYS A 101 -24.82 -24.54 15.20
#